data_AF-A0A3P7IMH3-F1
#
_entry.id   AF-A0A3P7IMH3-F1
#
_cell.length_a   1.000
_cell.length_b   1.000
_cell.length_c   1.000
_cell.angle_alpha   90.00
_cell.angle_beta   90.00
_cell.angle_gamma   90.00
#
_symmetry.space_group_name_H-M   'P 1'
#
loop_
_entity.id
_entity.type
_entity.pdbx_description
1 polymer ?
#
loop_
_entity_poly.entity_id
_entity_poly.type
_entity_poly.pdbx_seq_one_letter_code
_entity_poly.pdbx_strand_id
1 'polypeptide(L)'
;MQEGRVADVMPVNAPDNVPGHKGKLRVLAENCQIIDDLKTVEIEKVDRLEDADVIWTRKHFHDYKSLYEKNPKALVNQFPYEAVLTVKDLMAASIQSAYNGSPLDPKTMRWPPDWFETTFNLYTELPQFVTYFQQRELKGLDNTWIIKPWNLARGLDMHVTDNLSYIIRLVESGPKIACKYIERPVLFRRPDTGHMVKFDLRYIALVRSLRPLVVFLYNDFWIRFAINDFSLHELDDRETHFTVFNYDDASKVLNMRCEDFTSQLEKMYPKLKWTDVQSKINAVIKEALVTLSSGTPPRSMAHNGQSRAMYGIDMMLKWDSDDEKTRNVEVSLIEGNFMPDCERACKFNPDFADTVFKTLFMDEEDTSKVTLL
;
A
#
# COMPACT_ATOMS: atom_id res chain seq x y z
N MET A 1 12.39 10.33 -15.51
CA MET A 1 12.42 8.94 -15.01
C MET A 1 13.85 8.38 -14.82
N GLN A 2 14.91 9.19 -14.71
CA GLN A 2 16.28 8.64 -14.70
C GLN A 2 17.23 9.19 -13.63
N GLU A 3 16.88 10.20 -12.86
CA GLU A 3 17.79 10.70 -11.82
C GLU A 3 17.68 9.87 -10.54
N GLY A 4 18.74 9.12 -10.22
CA GLY A 4 18.97 8.50 -8.91
C GLY A 4 18.49 7.05 -8.71
N ARG A 5 17.95 6.37 -9.73
CA ARG A 5 17.53 4.96 -9.61
C ARG A 5 18.49 4.02 -10.33
N VAL A 6 18.99 3.02 -9.60
CA VAL A 6 19.75 1.90 -10.17
C VAL A 6 18.75 0.98 -10.86
N ALA A 7 18.99 0.67 -12.13
CA ALA A 7 18.13 -0.24 -12.88
C ALA A 7 18.34 -1.69 -12.41
N ASP A 8 17.27 -2.47 -12.38
CA ASP A 8 17.34 -3.89 -12.04
C ASP A 8 18.01 -4.68 -13.18
N VAL A 9 18.98 -5.51 -12.80
CA VAL A 9 19.75 -6.37 -13.71
C VAL A 9 19.13 -7.76 -13.68
N MET A 10 18.43 -8.11 -14.75
CA MET A 10 17.67 -9.36 -14.86
C MET A 10 18.52 -10.51 -15.42
N PRO A 11 18.34 -11.75 -14.91
CA PRO A 11 18.90 -12.96 -15.52
C PRO A 11 18.19 -13.32 -16.83
N VAL A 12 18.88 -14.00 -17.74
CA VAL A 12 18.32 -14.43 -19.05
C VAL A 12 17.50 -15.72 -18.92
N ASN A 13 17.89 -16.63 -18.01
CA ASN A 13 17.33 -17.98 -17.88
C ASN A 13 16.94 -18.32 -16.42
N ALA A 14 16.49 -17.35 -15.64
CA ALA A 14 16.06 -17.64 -14.28
C ALA A 14 14.86 -18.61 -14.26
N PRO A 15 14.79 -19.49 -13.25
CA PRO A 15 13.64 -20.36 -13.08
C PRO A 15 12.37 -19.53 -12.84
N ASP A 16 11.26 -19.98 -13.41
CA ASP A 16 9.95 -19.39 -13.17
C ASP A 16 9.47 -19.60 -11.73
N ASN A 17 10.00 -20.62 -11.03
CA ASN A 17 9.67 -20.89 -9.64
C ASN A 17 10.88 -21.46 -8.89
N VAL A 18 11.13 -20.95 -7.69
CA VAL A 18 12.03 -21.56 -6.70
C VAL A 18 11.19 -21.93 -5.49
N PRO A 19 11.16 -23.21 -5.06
CA PRO A 19 10.35 -23.64 -3.93
C PRO A 19 10.89 -23.07 -2.61
N GLY A 20 10.01 -22.96 -1.62
CA GLY A 20 10.37 -22.69 -0.24
C GLY A 20 11.28 -23.77 0.35
N HIS A 21 12.03 -23.37 1.37
CA HIS A 21 12.98 -24.20 2.10
C HIS A 21 12.32 -24.86 3.31
N LYS A 22 12.85 -26.01 3.73
CA LYS A 22 12.34 -26.76 4.89
C LYS A 22 13.37 -26.82 6.00
N GLY A 23 12.89 -26.87 7.24
CA GLY A 23 13.74 -26.95 8.43
C GLY A 23 14.46 -25.63 8.69
N LYS A 24 15.69 -25.73 9.23
CA LYS A 24 16.49 -24.56 9.60
C LYS A 24 16.90 -23.75 8.36
N LEU A 25 16.58 -22.45 8.36
CA LEU A 25 16.87 -21.54 7.25
C LEU A 25 18.22 -20.84 7.43
N ARG A 26 19.07 -20.82 6.40
CA ARG A 26 20.26 -19.95 6.37
C ARG A 26 19.85 -18.57 5.85
N VAL A 27 19.97 -17.54 6.68
CA VAL A 27 19.44 -16.21 6.39
C VAL A 27 20.58 -15.20 6.29
N LEU A 28 20.70 -14.55 5.13
CA LEU A 28 21.51 -13.36 4.96
C LEU A 28 20.64 -12.13 5.24
N ALA A 29 20.87 -11.46 6.37
CA ALA A 29 20.12 -10.27 6.76
C ALA A 29 20.99 -9.25 7.51
N GLU A 30 20.83 -7.97 7.19
CA GLU A 30 21.48 -6.86 7.92
C GLU A 30 20.51 -6.28 8.98
N ASN A 31 20.77 -6.52 10.27
CA ASN A 31 20.07 -5.94 11.43
C ASN A 31 18.57 -5.72 11.20
N CYS A 32 17.78 -6.78 11.28
CA CYS A 32 16.36 -6.71 10.97
C CYS A 32 15.50 -7.33 12.07
N GLN A 33 14.69 -6.48 12.71
CA GLN A 33 13.85 -6.80 13.85
C GLN A 33 12.96 -8.03 13.63
N ILE A 34 12.38 -8.19 12.43
CA ILE A 34 11.54 -9.35 12.13
C ILE A 34 12.31 -10.68 12.23
N ILE A 35 13.61 -10.68 11.93
CA ILE A 35 14.47 -11.86 12.05
C ILE A 35 14.74 -12.18 13.52
N ASP A 36 14.97 -11.15 14.32
CA ASP A 36 15.22 -11.28 15.76
C ASP A 36 13.94 -11.65 16.53
N ASP A 37 12.76 -11.44 15.94
CA ASP A 37 11.45 -11.80 16.50
C ASP A 37 10.97 -13.20 16.12
N LEU A 38 11.66 -13.95 15.25
CA LEU A 38 11.33 -15.35 14.96
C LEU A 38 11.40 -16.21 16.24
N LYS A 39 10.39 -17.06 16.45
CA LYS A 39 10.28 -17.90 17.66
C LYS A 39 10.33 -19.38 17.34
N THR A 40 9.63 -19.79 16.29
CA THR A 40 9.50 -21.20 15.90
C THR A 40 10.23 -21.53 14.61
N VAL A 41 10.46 -20.54 13.73
CA VAL A 41 11.32 -20.73 12.55
C VAL A 41 12.77 -20.71 13.00
N GLU A 42 13.45 -21.85 12.91
CA GLU A 42 14.87 -21.95 13.22
C GLU A 42 15.71 -21.32 12.12
N ILE A 43 16.66 -20.46 12.49
CA ILE A 43 17.54 -19.78 11.54
C ILE A 43 19.03 -19.95 11.87
N GLU A 44 19.85 -19.81 10.85
CA GLU A 44 21.30 -19.62 10.92
C GLU A 44 21.64 -18.33 10.16
N LYS A 45 22.22 -17.34 10.84
CA LYS A 45 22.67 -16.13 10.15
C LYS A 45 23.94 -16.46 9.35
N VAL A 46 23.96 -16.08 8.07
CA VAL A 46 25.12 -16.25 7.17
C VAL A 46 25.50 -14.90 6.56
N ASP A 47 26.78 -14.75 6.18
CA ASP A 47 27.33 -13.47 5.70
C ASP A 47 27.55 -13.42 4.18
N ARG A 48 27.32 -14.53 3.48
CA ARG A 48 27.57 -14.67 2.04
C ARG A 48 26.30 -15.02 1.30
N LEU A 49 26.13 -14.41 0.12
CA LEU A 49 24.98 -14.66 -0.75
C LEU A 49 24.93 -16.12 -1.21
N GLU A 50 26.08 -16.77 -1.41
CA GLU A 50 26.18 -18.16 -1.87
C GLU A 50 25.71 -19.19 -0.84
N ASP A 51 25.73 -18.84 0.45
CA ASP A 51 25.36 -19.76 1.54
C ASP A 51 23.91 -19.60 2.00
N ALA A 52 23.23 -18.54 1.56
CA ALA A 52 21.89 -18.19 2.03
C ALA A 52 20.79 -19.02 1.36
N ASP A 53 19.78 -19.39 2.13
CA ASP A 53 18.47 -19.84 1.64
C ASP A 53 17.55 -18.63 1.45
N VAL A 54 17.59 -17.67 2.38
CA VAL A 54 16.80 -16.44 2.33
C VAL A 54 17.70 -15.22 2.42
N ILE A 55 17.51 -14.29 1.50
CA ILE A 55 18.13 -12.96 1.49
C ILE A 55 17.06 -11.97 1.91
N TRP A 56 17.21 -11.44 3.13
CA TRP A 56 16.32 -10.45 3.68
C TRP A 56 17.03 -9.11 3.81
N THR A 57 16.73 -8.18 2.91
CA THR A 57 17.36 -6.86 2.88
C THR A 57 16.34 -5.73 2.88
N ARG A 58 16.70 -4.63 3.55
CA ARG A 58 15.96 -3.37 3.57
C ARG A 58 16.37 -2.41 2.45
N LYS A 59 17.49 -2.69 1.79
CA LYS A 59 17.98 -1.90 0.66
C LYS A 59 17.34 -2.42 -0.63
N HIS A 60 17.14 -1.54 -1.61
CA HIS A 60 16.66 -1.94 -2.93
C HIS A 60 17.59 -3.01 -3.54
N PHE A 61 17.03 -4.17 -3.83
CA PHE A 61 17.74 -5.28 -4.45
C PHE A 61 17.64 -5.15 -5.97
N HIS A 62 18.77 -5.00 -6.66
CA HIS A 62 18.80 -4.73 -8.10
C HIS A 62 19.51 -5.81 -8.92
N ASP A 63 20.47 -6.56 -8.36
CA ASP A 63 21.28 -7.53 -9.11
C ASP A 63 20.71 -8.96 -9.03
N TYR A 64 19.54 -9.14 -9.64
CA TYR A 64 18.88 -10.45 -9.75
C TYR A 64 19.67 -11.44 -10.61
N LYS A 65 20.46 -10.94 -11.56
CA LYS A 65 21.36 -11.75 -12.37
C LYS A 65 22.44 -12.41 -11.52
N SER A 66 23.18 -11.64 -10.72
CA SER A 66 24.22 -12.21 -9.86
C SER A 66 23.64 -13.14 -8.80
N LEU A 67 22.42 -12.87 -8.30
CA LEU A 67 21.74 -13.80 -7.39
C LEU A 67 21.55 -15.16 -8.04
N TYR A 68 20.96 -15.17 -9.23
CA TYR A 68 20.70 -16.40 -9.97
C TYR A 68 21.98 -17.17 -10.31
N GLU A 69 23.01 -16.48 -10.81
CA GLU A 69 24.26 -17.11 -11.25
C GLU A 69 25.07 -17.71 -10.09
N LYS A 70 25.04 -17.09 -8.91
CA LYS A 70 25.82 -17.53 -7.74
C LYS A 70 25.05 -18.44 -6.81
N ASN A 71 23.75 -18.22 -6.66
CA ASN A 71 22.87 -18.97 -5.78
C ASN A 71 21.46 -19.11 -6.37
N PRO A 72 21.26 -20.03 -7.32
CA PRO A 72 19.98 -20.21 -8.00
C PRO A 72 18.85 -20.74 -7.12
N LYS A 73 19.15 -21.16 -5.88
CA LYS A 73 18.17 -21.69 -4.92
C LYS A 73 17.73 -20.68 -3.88
N ALA A 74 18.43 -19.56 -3.72
CA ALA A 74 18.05 -18.54 -2.74
C ALA A 74 16.76 -17.84 -3.11
N LEU A 75 16.00 -17.45 -2.09
CA LEU A 75 14.84 -16.56 -2.19
C LEU A 75 15.21 -15.16 -1.65
N VAL A 76 14.71 -14.10 -2.30
CA VAL A 76 14.92 -12.70 -1.90
C VAL A 76 13.58 -12.02 -1.60
N ASN A 77 13.58 -11.13 -0.61
CA ASN A 77 12.37 -10.46 -0.10
C ASN A 77 11.85 -9.27 -0.94
N GLN A 78 12.16 -9.22 -2.24
CA GLN A 78 11.75 -8.15 -3.18
C GLN A 78 11.48 -8.68 -4.59
N PHE A 79 10.55 -8.05 -5.31
CA PHE A 79 10.34 -8.26 -6.75
C PHE A 79 11.08 -7.20 -7.58
N PRO A 80 11.62 -7.58 -8.76
CA PRO A 80 12.17 -6.57 -9.66
C PRO A 80 11.08 -5.58 -10.09
N TYR A 81 11.47 -4.31 -10.17
CA TYR A 81 10.63 -3.17 -10.51
C TYR A 81 9.46 -2.92 -9.55
N GLU A 82 9.50 -3.44 -8.31
CA GLU A 82 8.45 -3.21 -7.30
C GLU A 82 8.25 -1.74 -6.89
N ALA A 83 9.16 -0.85 -7.30
CA ALA A 83 9.00 0.60 -7.19
C ALA A 83 7.69 1.11 -7.82
N VAL A 84 7.11 0.41 -8.79
CA VAL A 84 5.79 0.75 -9.34
C VAL A 84 4.65 0.59 -8.33
N LEU A 85 4.82 -0.25 -7.32
CA LEU A 85 3.87 -0.38 -6.21
C LEU A 85 4.22 0.56 -5.05
N THR A 86 5.51 0.87 -4.84
CA THR A 86 5.97 1.50 -3.60
C THR A 86 6.29 2.99 -3.74
N VAL A 87 6.30 3.52 -4.97
CA VAL A 87 6.48 4.95 -5.26
C VAL A 87 5.22 5.52 -5.91
N LYS A 88 4.72 6.63 -5.36
CA LYS A 88 3.37 7.16 -5.65
C LYS A 88 3.18 7.58 -7.11
N ASP A 89 4.17 8.24 -7.70
CA ASP A 89 4.11 8.67 -9.10
C ASP A 89 4.14 7.49 -10.07
N LEU A 90 4.97 6.49 -9.77
CA LEU A 90 5.05 5.28 -10.59
C LEU A 90 3.80 4.42 -10.49
N MET A 91 3.21 4.31 -9.30
CA MET A 91 1.93 3.62 -9.11
C MET A 91 0.86 4.28 -9.97
N ALA A 92 0.71 5.60 -9.87
CA ALA A 92 -0.25 6.35 -10.66
C ALA A 92 -0.02 6.15 -12.17
N ALA A 93 1.21 6.31 -12.65
CA ALA A 93 1.55 6.15 -14.05
C ALA A 93 1.30 4.71 -14.56
N SER A 94 1.60 3.70 -13.75
CA SER A 94 1.44 2.28 -14.12
C SER A 94 -0.04 1.89 -14.19
N ILE A 95 -0.85 2.31 -13.22
CA ILE A 95 -2.30 2.10 -13.22
C ILE A 95 -2.92 2.83 -14.41
N GLN A 96 -2.62 4.11 -14.62
CA GLN A 96 -3.15 4.87 -15.75
C GLN A 96 -2.77 4.26 -17.10
N SER A 97 -1.55 3.73 -17.23
CA SER A 97 -1.12 3.03 -18.44
C SER A 97 -1.94 1.76 -18.68
N ALA A 98 -2.31 1.03 -17.63
CA ALA A 98 -3.08 -0.21 -17.74
C ALA A 98 -4.56 0.04 -18.13
N TYR A 99 -5.12 1.17 -17.71
CA TYR A 99 -6.48 1.60 -18.04
C TYR A 99 -6.50 2.66 -19.15
N ASN A 100 -5.42 2.75 -19.93
CA ASN A 100 -5.36 3.69 -21.05
C ASN A 100 -6.46 3.41 -22.06
N GLY A 101 -7.23 4.43 -22.42
CA GLY A 101 -8.40 4.32 -23.30
C GLY A 101 -9.72 4.07 -22.56
N SER A 102 -9.72 3.86 -21.25
CA SER A 102 -10.96 3.87 -20.46
C SER A 102 -11.62 5.26 -20.49
N PRO A 103 -12.94 5.35 -20.71
CA PRO A 103 -13.62 6.63 -20.81
C PRO A 103 -13.70 7.31 -19.43
N LEU A 104 -13.58 8.63 -19.44
CA LEU A 104 -13.92 9.48 -18.29
C LEU A 104 -15.44 9.50 -18.11
N ASP A 105 -15.94 9.26 -16.90
CA ASP A 105 -17.35 9.49 -16.60
C ASP A 105 -17.66 11.00 -16.68
N PRO A 106 -18.54 11.45 -17.60
CA PRO A 106 -18.81 12.88 -17.80
C PRO A 106 -19.53 13.56 -16.62
N LYS A 107 -20.16 12.79 -15.72
CA LYS A 107 -20.85 13.30 -14.54
C LYS A 107 -19.91 13.41 -13.35
N THR A 108 -19.23 12.32 -13.01
CA THR A 108 -18.38 12.26 -11.80
C THR A 108 -16.95 12.76 -12.07
N MET A 109 -16.56 12.84 -13.34
CA MET A 109 -15.20 13.09 -13.80
C MET A 109 -14.21 12.04 -13.26
N ARG A 110 -14.63 10.79 -13.02
CA ARG A 110 -13.72 9.72 -12.60
C ARG A 110 -13.30 8.85 -13.79
N TRP A 111 -12.03 8.48 -13.84
CA TRP A 111 -11.53 7.40 -14.69
C TRP A 111 -11.54 6.08 -13.92
N PRO A 112 -11.76 4.94 -14.61
CA PRO A 112 -11.42 3.63 -14.07
C PRO A 112 -9.92 3.50 -13.75
N PRO A 113 -9.55 2.63 -12.79
CA PRO A 113 -10.44 1.82 -11.97
C PRO A 113 -11.03 2.60 -10.79
N ASP A 114 -12.24 2.22 -10.35
CA ASP A 114 -12.95 2.94 -9.29
C ASP A 114 -12.22 2.93 -7.93
N TRP A 115 -11.38 1.91 -7.71
CA TRP A 115 -10.60 1.75 -6.48
C TRP A 115 -9.33 2.60 -6.44
N PHE A 116 -9.01 3.37 -7.49
CA PHE A 116 -7.86 4.27 -7.49
C PHE A 116 -8.30 5.71 -7.70
N GLU A 117 -7.86 6.61 -6.82
CA GLU A 117 -8.24 8.02 -6.92
C GLU A 117 -7.52 8.70 -8.09
N THR A 118 -8.25 9.59 -8.77
CA THR A 118 -7.70 10.39 -9.88
C THR A 118 -6.45 11.11 -9.42
N THR A 119 -5.33 10.85 -10.10
CA THR A 119 -4.01 11.33 -9.68
C THR A 119 -3.28 11.92 -10.87
N PHE A 120 -2.54 13.00 -10.67
CA PHE A 120 -1.69 13.63 -11.67
C PHE A 120 -0.28 13.78 -11.11
N ASN A 121 0.73 13.49 -11.91
CA ASN A 121 2.11 13.85 -11.61
C ASN A 121 2.32 15.33 -11.95
N LEU A 122 2.38 16.20 -10.94
CA LEU A 122 2.48 17.64 -11.15
C LEU A 122 3.79 18.09 -11.80
N TYR A 123 4.80 17.23 -11.89
CA TYR A 123 6.02 17.54 -12.63
C TYR A 123 5.83 17.41 -14.15
N THR A 124 5.06 16.40 -14.59
CA THR A 124 4.88 16.08 -16.02
C THR A 124 3.50 16.43 -16.56
N GLU A 125 2.51 16.61 -15.68
CA GLU A 125 1.08 16.69 -16.01
C GLU A 125 0.39 17.92 -15.41
N LEU A 126 1.15 18.94 -14.99
CA LEU A 126 0.58 20.17 -14.41
C LEU A 126 -0.47 20.84 -15.33
N PRO A 127 -0.24 21.04 -16.65
CA PRO A 127 -1.26 21.63 -17.53
C PRO A 127 -2.55 20.81 -17.62
N GLN A 128 -2.43 19.47 -17.63
CA GLN A 128 -3.56 18.53 -17.66
C GLN A 128 -4.34 18.62 -16.36
N PHE A 129 -3.64 18.64 -15.21
CA PHE A 129 -4.24 18.84 -13.90
C PHE A 129 -5.00 20.17 -13.82
N VAL A 130 -4.39 21.29 -14.24
CA VAL A 130 -5.04 22.62 -14.24
C VAL A 130 -6.32 22.61 -15.07
N THR A 131 -6.27 22.03 -16.27
CA THR A 131 -7.46 21.90 -17.14
C THR A 131 -8.56 21.08 -16.47
N TYR A 132 -8.19 19.94 -15.90
CA TYR A 132 -9.13 19.06 -15.21
C TYR A 132 -9.74 19.71 -13.96
N PHE A 133 -8.93 20.42 -13.17
CA PHE A 133 -9.36 21.19 -12.00
C PHE A 133 -10.43 22.23 -12.40
N GLN A 134 -10.16 23.03 -13.43
CA GLN A 134 -11.12 24.05 -13.91
C GLN A 134 -12.41 23.42 -14.45
N GLN A 135 -12.32 22.28 -15.12
CA GLN A 135 -13.52 21.56 -15.60
C GLN A 135 -14.38 21.03 -14.44
N ARG A 136 -13.77 20.56 -13.34
CA ARG A 136 -14.51 20.17 -12.13
C ARG A 136 -15.21 21.35 -11.49
N GLU A 137 -14.52 22.48 -11.37
CA GLU A 137 -15.07 23.73 -10.83
C GLU A 137 -16.27 24.22 -11.64
N LEU A 138 -16.16 24.24 -12.98
CA LEU A 138 -17.28 24.60 -13.89
C LEU A 138 -18.49 23.67 -13.75
N LYS A 139 -18.28 22.41 -13.36
CA LYS A 139 -19.34 21.42 -13.12
C LYS A 139 -19.90 21.47 -11.70
N GLY A 140 -19.36 22.34 -10.82
CA GLY A 140 -19.75 22.41 -9.41
C GLY A 140 -19.41 21.14 -8.62
N LEU A 141 -18.38 20.40 -9.04
CA LEU A 141 -17.91 19.21 -8.33
C LEU A 141 -16.92 19.61 -7.23
N ASP A 142 -16.82 18.77 -6.18
CA ASP A 142 -15.75 18.93 -5.17
C ASP A 142 -14.38 18.95 -5.85
N ASN A 143 -13.54 19.87 -5.40
CA ASN A 143 -12.21 20.09 -5.94
C ASN A 143 -11.14 20.10 -4.85
N THR A 144 -11.35 19.31 -3.80
CA THR A 144 -10.36 19.11 -2.74
C THR A 144 -9.32 18.08 -3.19
N TRP A 145 -8.05 18.43 -3.05
CA TRP A 145 -6.92 17.59 -3.46
C TRP A 145 -5.95 17.37 -2.31
N ILE A 146 -5.29 16.22 -2.33
CA ILE A 146 -4.12 15.96 -1.49
C ILE A 146 -2.87 15.90 -2.35
N ILE A 147 -1.94 16.82 -2.07
CA ILE A 147 -0.66 16.94 -2.74
C ILE A 147 0.36 16.14 -1.94
N LYS A 148 1.06 15.21 -2.61
CA LYS A 148 2.02 14.30 -1.97
C LYS A 148 3.35 14.30 -2.74
N PRO A 149 4.50 14.33 -2.06
CA PRO A 149 5.79 14.08 -2.70
C PRO A 149 5.87 12.63 -3.21
N TRP A 150 6.70 12.37 -4.22
CA TRP A 150 6.78 11.04 -4.86
C TRP A 150 7.18 9.92 -3.88
N ASN A 151 8.20 10.18 -3.05
CA ASN A 151 8.89 9.17 -2.24
C ASN A 151 9.15 9.57 -0.78
N LEU A 152 8.56 10.66 -0.28
CA LEU A 152 8.58 10.93 1.17
C LEU A 152 7.45 10.16 1.86
N ALA A 153 7.75 9.67 3.04
CA ALA A 153 6.79 9.00 3.92
C ALA A 153 6.37 9.93 5.08
N ARG A 154 5.53 9.41 5.97
CA ARG A 154 5.21 10.03 7.27
C ARG A 154 4.46 11.37 7.21
N GLY A 155 3.76 11.65 6.11
CA GLY A 155 2.98 12.89 5.98
C GLY A 155 3.84 14.15 5.77
N LEU A 156 5.14 13.98 5.48
CA LEU A 156 6.05 15.11 5.26
C LEU A 156 5.73 15.77 3.91
N ASP A 157 5.66 17.11 3.92
CA ASP A 157 5.34 17.94 2.75
C ASP A 157 4.05 17.52 2.00
N MET A 158 3.07 17.00 2.76
CA MET A 158 1.74 16.70 2.27
C MET A 158 0.78 17.84 2.61
N HIS A 159 -0.04 18.23 1.64
CA HIS A 159 -0.96 19.36 1.75
C HIS A 159 -2.35 18.92 1.28
N VAL A 160 -3.39 19.22 2.06
CA VAL A 160 -4.78 19.10 1.59
C VAL A 160 -5.27 20.51 1.30
N THR A 161 -5.80 20.73 0.10
CA THR A 161 -6.21 22.06 -0.36
C THR A 161 -7.13 21.97 -1.56
N ASP A 162 -8.00 22.96 -1.71
CA ASP A 162 -8.82 23.23 -2.89
C ASP A 162 -8.33 24.47 -3.65
N ASN A 163 -7.17 25.04 -3.30
CA ASN A 163 -6.65 26.26 -3.91
C ASN A 163 -5.67 25.93 -5.06
N LEU A 164 -6.15 26.09 -6.31
CA LEU A 164 -5.34 25.84 -7.51
C LEU A 164 -4.03 26.65 -7.54
N SER A 165 -4.08 27.93 -7.16
CA SER A 165 -2.89 28.79 -7.18
C SER A 165 -1.83 28.30 -6.19
N TYR A 166 -2.26 27.80 -5.03
CA TYR A 166 -1.37 27.20 -4.05
C TYR A 166 -0.77 25.89 -4.58
N ILE A 167 -1.58 25.01 -5.17
CA ILE A 167 -1.10 23.74 -5.76
C ILE A 167 -0.05 23.99 -6.85
N ILE A 168 -0.26 24.97 -7.73
CA ILE A 168 0.71 25.33 -8.77
C ILE A 168 2.05 25.72 -8.16
N ARG A 169 2.07 26.44 -7.03
CA ARG A 169 3.32 26.83 -6.36
C ARG A 169 4.00 25.68 -5.63
N LEU A 170 3.26 24.67 -5.17
CA LEU A 170 3.85 23.52 -4.46
C LEU A 170 4.84 22.72 -5.32
N VAL A 171 4.79 22.83 -6.65
CA VAL A 171 5.77 22.18 -7.54
C VAL A 171 7.17 22.79 -7.40
N GLU A 172 7.28 24.03 -6.89
CA GLU A 172 8.55 24.72 -6.65
C GLU A 172 9.37 24.05 -5.53
N SER A 173 8.72 23.35 -4.59
CA SER A 173 9.39 22.62 -3.50
C SER A 173 9.73 21.17 -3.86
N GLY A 174 9.65 20.81 -5.14
CA GLY A 174 10.08 19.52 -5.67
C GLY A 174 8.94 18.61 -6.14
N PRO A 175 9.29 17.42 -6.66
CA PRO A 175 8.36 16.57 -7.40
C PRO A 175 7.21 16.02 -6.55
N LYS A 176 5.98 16.20 -7.04
CA LYS A 176 4.73 15.88 -6.32
C LYS A 176 3.69 15.26 -7.25
N ILE A 177 2.74 14.58 -6.65
CA ILE A 177 1.46 14.20 -7.27
C ILE A 177 0.33 15.01 -6.65
N ALA A 178 -0.70 15.32 -7.45
CA ALA A 178 -2.01 15.75 -6.97
C ALA A 178 -2.96 14.56 -7.06
N CYS A 179 -3.47 14.10 -5.93
CA CYS A 179 -4.40 12.98 -5.85
C CYS A 179 -5.75 13.51 -5.34
N LYS A 180 -6.86 13.11 -5.98
CA LYS A 180 -8.19 13.55 -5.56
C LYS A 180 -8.41 13.15 -4.11
N TYR A 181 -8.74 14.13 -3.27
CA TYR A 181 -8.97 13.87 -1.86
C TYR A 181 -10.27 13.09 -1.68
N ILE A 182 -10.30 12.11 -0.76
CA ILE A 182 -11.52 11.40 -0.39
C ILE A 182 -12.34 12.32 0.52
N GLU A 183 -13.31 13.02 -0.06
CA GLU A 183 -14.13 14.01 0.63
C GLU A 183 -15.30 13.40 1.43
N ARG A 184 -15.69 12.16 1.11
CA ARG A 184 -16.74 11.38 1.83
C ARG A 184 -16.17 10.08 2.43
N PRO A 185 -15.20 10.14 3.36
CA PRO A 185 -14.69 8.93 3.99
C PRO A 185 -15.76 8.26 4.85
N VAL A 186 -15.68 6.95 5.02
CA VAL A 186 -16.37 6.28 6.14
C VAL A 186 -15.70 6.77 7.43
N LEU A 187 -16.50 7.20 8.40
CA LEU A 187 -16.00 7.73 9.67
C LEU A 187 -16.16 6.70 10.78
N PHE A 188 -15.32 6.79 11.80
CA PHE A 188 -15.38 5.93 12.97
C PHE A 188 -15.55 6.76 14.23
N ARG A 189 -16.47 6.37 15.12
CA ARG A 189 -16.64 7.04 16.42
C ARG A 189 -15.59 6.50 17.39
N ARG A 190 -14.60 7.31 17.70
CA ARG A 190 -13.57 6.97 18.69
C ARG A 190 -14.21 6.77 20.07
N PRO A 191 -13.98 5.63 20.76
CA PRO A 191 -14.56 5.37 22.07
C PRO A 191 -13.93 6.22 23.19
N ASP A 192 -12.69 6.69 23.01
CA ASP A 192 -11.96 7.48 24.00
C ASP A 192 -12.33 8.97 23.99
N THR A 193 -12.60 9.54 22.82
CA THR A 193 -12.91 10.97 22.63
C THR A 193 -14.35 11.25 22.22
N GLY A 194 -15.04 10.27 21.63
CA GLY A 194 -16.37 10.46 21.03
C GLY A 194 -16.37 11.09 19.64
N HIS A 195 -15.21 11.52 19.13
CA HIS A 195 -15.07 12.15 17.81
C HIS A 195 -15.38 11.16 16.68
N MET A 196 -16.01 11.65 15.62
CA MET A 196 -16.21 10.99 14.34
C MET A 196 -15.01 11.24 13.42
N VAL A 197 -14.05 10.33 13.44
CA VAL A 197 -12.75 10.55 12.80
C VAL A 197 -12.61 9.78 11.49
N LYS A 198 -11.75 10.30 10.61
CA LYS A 198 -11.23 9.56 9.45
C LYS A 198 -10.29 8.45 9.91
N PHE A 199 -10.22 7.37 9.15
CA PHE A 199 -9.24 6.30 9.36
C PHE A 199 -8.74 5.74 8.03
N ASP A 200 -7.61 5.05 8.09
CA ASP A 200 -7.15 4.16 7.03
C ASP A 200 -6.82 2.77 7.59
N LEU A 201 -6.77 1.80 6.69
CA LEU A 201 -6.52 0.39 6.95
C LEU A 201 -5.21 -0.03 6.30
N ARG A 202 -4.29 -0.56 7.11
CA ARG A 202 -3.02 -1.16 6.68
C ARG A 202 -3.17 -2.67 6.66
N TYR A 203 -3.22 -3.25 5.47
CA TYR A 203 -3.13 -4.69 5.25
C TYR A 203 -1.68 -5.12 5.01
N ILE A 204 -1.37 -6.37 5.32
CA ILE A 204 -0.08 -6.99 4.99
C ILE A 204 -0.33 -8.03 3.90
N ALA A 205 0.22 -7.76 2.71
CA ALA A 205 0.17 -8.66 1.57
C ALA A 205 1.50 -9.40 1.43
N LEU A 206 1.44 -10.73 1.50
CA LEU A 206 2.55 -11.66 1.33
C LEU A 206 2.48 -12.23 -0.09
N VAL A 207 3.29 -11.67 -0.99
CA VAL A 207 3.31 -12.03 -2.41
C VAL A 207 4.36 -13.12 -2.63
N ARG A 208 3.89 -14.32 -2.95
CA ARG A 208 4.74 -15.48 -3.22
C ARG A 208 5.13 -15.57 -4.70
N SER A 209 4.24 -15.16 -5.60
CA SER A 209 4.46 -15.22 -7.04
C SER A 209 3.61 -14.16 -7.75
N LEU A 210 4.11 -13.61 -8.86
CA LEU A 210 3.36 -12.75 -9.76
C LEU A 210 2.81 -13.51 -10.98
N ARG A 211 3.36 -14.69 -11.31
CA ARG A 211 2.94 -15.52 -12.44
C ARG A 211 3.00 -17.03 -12.11
N PRO A 212 1.85 -17.69 -11.83
CA PRO A 212 0.54 -17.08 -11.55
C PRO A 212 0.61 -16.22 -10.29
N LEU A 213 -0.30 -15.24 -10.15
CA LEU A 213 -0.39 -14.43 -8.93
C LEU A 213 -0.75 -15.33 -7.75
N VAL A 214 0.11 -15.34 -6.73
CA VAL A 214 -0.12 -16.01 -5.46
C VAL A 214 0.17 -15.02 -4.35
N VAL A 215 -0.89 -14.50 -3.74
CA VAL A 215 -0.80 -13.53 -2.65
C VAL A 215 -1.65 -13.98 -1.47
N PHE A 216 -1.08 -13.87 -0.29
CA PHE A 216 -1.76 -14.12 0.97
C PHE A 216 -1.92 -12.79 1.71
N LEU A 217 -3.11 -12.50 2.19
CA LEU A 217 -3.30 -11.42 3.16
C LEU A 217 -3.16 -11.98 4.56
N TYR A 218 -2.41 -11.28 5.41
CA TYR A 218 -2.48 -11.51 6.85
C TYR A 218 -3.88 -11.13 7.34
N ASN A 219 -4.51 -12.00 8.13
CA ASN A 219 -5.92 -11.85 8.52
C ASN A 219 -6.13 -10.62 9.44
N ASP A 220 -5.11 -10.26 10.22
CA ASP A 220 -5.13 -9.02 10.99
C ASP A 220 -4.64 -7.84 10.15
N PHE A 221 -5.35 -6.73 10.23
CA PHE A 221 -4.96 -5.45 9.65
C PHE A 221 -4.90 -4.38 10.75
N TRP A 222 -4.14 -3.31 10.50
CA TRP A 222 -3.98 -2.21 11.43
C TRP A 222 -4.88 -1.06 11.02
N ILE A 223 -5.59 -0.50 12.00
CA ILE A 223 -6.38 0.71 11.83
C ILE A 223 -5.56 1.90 12.30
N ARG A 224 -5.56 2.96 11.51
CA ARG A 224 -4.88 4.21 11.86
C ARG A 224 -5.91 5.33 11.84
N PHE A 225 -6.20 5.86 13.01
CA PHE A 225 -7.22 6.89 13.21
C PHE A 225 -6.60 8.29 13.12
N ALA A 226 -7.37 9.22 12.57
CA ALA A 226 -7.17 10.65 12.80
C ALA A 226 -7.57 11.00 14.26
N ILE A 227 -7.28 12.23 14.67
CA ILE A 227 -7.48 12.68 16.06
C ILE A 227 -8.77 13.49 16.17
N ASN A 228 -8.96 14.44 15.26
CA ASN A 228 -10.06 15.39 15.31
C ASN A 228 -11.28 14.87 14.53
N ASP A 229 -12.45 15.41 14.87
CA ASP A 229 -13.66 15.23 14.08
C ASP A 229 -13.40 15.59 12.62
N PHE A 230 -13.81 14.70 11.71
CA PHE A 230 -13.60 14.93 10.29
C PHE A 230 -14.39 16.14 9.82
N SER A 231 -13.71 17.07 9.16
CA SER A 231 -14.31 18.24 8.53
C SER A 231 -13.55 18.60 7.26
N LEU A 232 -14.19 19.32 6.34
CA LEU A 232 -13.56 19.93 5.17
C LEU A 232 -13.41 21.45 5.32
N HIS A 233 -13.72 22.02 6.49
CA HIS A 233 -13.64 23.46 6.72
C HIS A 233 -12.20 23.96 6.89
N GLU A 234 -11.35 23.21 7.61
CA GLU A 234 -9.96 23.58 7.93
C GLU A 234 -9.00 22.55 7.31
N LEU A 235 -8.71 22.72 6.01
CA LEU A 235 -7.96 21.74 5.22
C LEU A 235 -6.48 21.58 5.61
N ASP A 236 -5.92 22.55 6.33
CA ASP A 236 -4.54 22.51 6.82
C ASP A 236 -4.39 21.80 8.18
N ASP A 237 -5.49 21.40 8.83
CA ASP A 237 -5.45 20.65 10.08
C ASP A 237 -5.02 19.18 9.85
N ARG A 238 -3.73 18.94 10.10
CA ARG A 238 -3.11 17.62 9.99
C ARG A 238 -3.78 16.57 10.87
N GLU A 239 -4.28 16.95 12.05
CA GLU A 239 -4.89 16.04 13.02
C GLU A 239 -6.31 15.60 12.59
N THR A 240 -6.94 16.35 11.68
CA THR A 240 -8.20 15.99 11.01
C THR A 240 -7.96 15.13 9.76
N HIS A 241 -6.97 15.52 8.94
CA HIS A 241 -6.84 15.01 7.58
C HIS A 241 -5.87 13.83 7.41
N PHE A 242 -4.90 13.67 8.32
CA PHE A 242 -3.91 12.61 8.27
C PHE A 242 -4.10 11.60 9.39
N THR A 243 -3.79 10.35 9.07
CA THR A 243 -3.91 9.17 9.95
C THR A 243 -2.54 8.59 10.33
N VAL A 244 -1.47 9.38 10.12
CA VAL A 244 -0.09 8.95 10.35
C VAL A 244 0.28 8.96 11.83
N PHE A 245 1.01 7.94 12.31
CA PHE A 245 1.35 7.78 13.72
C PHE A 245 2.52 8.63 14.24
N ASN A 246 3.05 9.59 13.47
CA ASN A 246 4.13 10.46 13.97
C ASN A 246 3.55 11.66 14.73
N TYR A 247 2.63 11.38 15.66
CA TYR A 247 2.23 12.39 16.62
C TYR A 247 3.32 12.47 17.68
N ASP A 248 3.76 13.68 17.99
CA ASP A 248 4.74 13.91 19.06
C ASP A 248 4.22 13.40 20.42
N ASP A 249 2.89 13.27 20.54
CA ASP A 249 2.20 12.72 21.69
C ASP A 249 1.58 11.35 21.40
N ALA A 250 2.28 10.30 21.85
CA ALA A 250 1.83 8.92 21.72
C ALA A 250 0.49 8.64 22.46
N SER A 251 0.09 9.48 23.42
CA SER A 251 -1.17 9.30 24.15
C SER A 251 -2.41 9.55 23.27
N LYS A 252 -2.26 10.32 22.18
CA LYS A 252 -3.36 10.58 21.23
C LYS A 252 -3.66 9.38 20.32
N VAL A 253 -2.75 8.41 20.25
CA VAL A 253 -2.85 7.26 19.36
C VAL A 253 -3.79 6.21 19.94
N LEU A 254 -4.96 6.05 19.31
CA LEU A 254 -5.87 4.96 19.62
C LEU A 254 -5.37 3.67 18.94
N ASN A 255 -5.08 2.66 19.76
CA ASN A 255 -4.80 1.30 19.31
C ASN A 255 -6.08 0.47 19.44
N MET A 256 -6.49 -0.20 18.38
CA MET A 256 -7.69 -1.04 18.35
C MET A 256 -7.40 -2.31 17.55
N ARG A 257 -7.87 -3.47 18.03
CA ARG A 257 -7.82 -4.73 17.28
C ARG A 257 -8.79 -4.67 16.10
N CYS A 258 -8.47 -5.33 14.99
CA CYS A 258 -9.34 -5.39 13.83
C CYS A 258 -10.74 -5.92 14.20
N GLU A 259 -10.84 -6.99 15.00
CA GLU A 259 -12.11 -7.57 15.44
C GLU A 259 -13.01 -6.58 16.21
N ASP A 260 -12.41 -5.77 17.09
CA ASP A 260 -13.12 -4.72 17.83
C ASP A 260 -13.59 -3.61 16.89
N PHE A 261 -12.73 -3.21 15.95
CA PHE A 261 -13.04 -2.19 14.96
C PHE A 261 -14.19 -2.61 14.05
N THR A 262 -14.14 -3.81 13.49
CA THR A 262 -15.18 -4.30 12.57
C THR A 262 -16.51 -4.44 13.29
N SER A 263 -16.51 -5.02 14.50
CA SER A 263 -17.70 -5.14 15.34
C SER A 263 -18.32 -3.79 15.70
N GLN A 264 -17.51 -2.78 16.00
CA GLN A 264 -18.01 -1.43 16.31
C GLN A 264 -18.51 -0.70 15.05
N LEU A 265 -17.81 -0.84 13.92
CA LEU A 265 -18.21 -0.24 12.66
C LEU A 265 -19.56 -0.79 12.17
N GLU A 266 -19.78 -2.11 12.27
CA GLU A 266 -21.08 -2.72 11.93
C GLU A 266 -22.22 -2.27 12.86
N LYS A 267 -21.93 -2.03 14.15
CA LYS A 267 -22.92 -1.45 15.08
C LYS A 267 -23.27 -0.01 14.70
N MET A 268 -22.27 0.79 14.30
CA MET A 268 -22.47 2.17 13.85
C MET A 268 -23.24 2.25 12.53
N TYR A 269 -22.96 1.32 11.62
CA TYR A 269 -23.57 1.27 10.29
C TYR A 269 -24.24 -0.10 10.07
N PRO A 270 -25.47 -0.33 10.56
CA PRO A 270 -26.09 -1.66 10.55
C PRO A 270 -26.27 -2.32 9.18
N LYS A 271 -26.32 -1.51 8.11
CA LYS A 271 -26.39 -1.98 6.71
C LYS A 271 -25.03 -2.43 6.15
N LEU A 272 -23.93 -2.01 6.77
CA LEU A 272 -22.58 -2.40 6.39
C LEU A 272 -22.26 -3.73 7.09
N LYS A 273 -21.90 -4.74 6.29
CA LYS A 273 -21.34 -6.00 6.79
C LYS A 273 -19.87 -6.08 6.45
N TRP A 274 -19.04 -6.36 7.45
CA TRP A 274 -17.60 -6.38 7.27
C TRP A 274 -17.17 -7.47 6.31
N THR A 275 -17.87 -8.61 6.27
CA THR A 275 -17.61 -9.69 5.30
C THR A 275 -17.66 -9.18 3.85
N ASP A 276 -18.59 -8.29 3.55
CA ASP A 276 -18.75 -7.72 2.21
C ASP A 276 -17.66 -6.68 1.93
N VAL A 277 -17.32 -5.86 2.93
CA VAL A 277 -16.21 -4.90 2.85
C VAL A 277 -14.87 -5.61 2.66
N GLN A 278 -14.60 -6.67 3.43
CA GLN A 278 -13.41 -7.50 3.31
C GLN A 278 -13.33 -8.16 1.94
N SER A 279 -14.45 -8.64 1.39
CA SER A 279 -14.50 -9.20 0.04
C SER A 279 -14.13 -8.16 -1.03
N LYS A 280 -14.62 -6.92 -0.89
CA LYS A 280 -14.24 -5.80 -1.77
C LYS A 280 -12.75 -5.44 -1.63
N ILE A 281 -12.23 -5.40 -0.40
CA ILE A 281 -10.81 -5.17 -0.13
C ILE A 281 -9.94 -6.23 -0.80
N ASN A 282 -10.29 -7.51 -0.63
CA ASN A 282 -9.60 -8.64 -1.26
C ASN A 282 -9.57 -8.50 -2.78
N ALA A 283 -10.71 -8.16 -3.39
CA ALA A 283 -10.82 -7.94 -4.82
C ALA A 283 -9.91 -6.78 -5.29
N VAL A 284 -9.93 -5.64 -4.60
CA VAL A 284 -9.09 -4.47 -4.94
C VAL A 284 -7.61 -4.80 -4.82
N ILE A 285 -7.16 -5.46 -3.74
CA ILE A 285 -5.74 -5.81 -3.58
C ILE A 285 -5.30 -6.76 -4.69
N LYS A 286 -6.11 -7.77 -5.00
CA LYS A 286 -5.84 -8.70 -6.10
C LYS A 286 -5.76 -7.97 -7.44
N GLU A 287 -6.75 -7.15 -7.77
CA GLU A 287 -6.81 -6.40 -9.02
C GLU A 287 -5.63 -5.41 -9.15
N ALA A 288 -5.27 -4.72 -8.07
CA ALA A 288 -4.13 -3.80 -8.04
C ALA A 288 -2.81 -4.55 -8.31
N LEU A 289 -2.57 -5.68 -7.66
CA LEU A 289 -1.36 -6.48 -7.89
C LEU A 289 -1.32 -7.08 -9.30
N VAL A 290 -2.45 -7.56 -9.84
CA VAL A 290 -2.53 -7.99 -11.25
C VAL A 290 -2.21 -6.83 -12.18
N THR A 291 -2.83 -5.67 -11.97
CA THR A 291 -2.62 -4.46 -12.78
C THR A 291 -1.14 -4.06 -12.80
N LEU A 292 -0.52 -4.00 -11.63
CA LEU A 292 0.87 -3.57 -11.46
C LEU A 292 1.90 -4.62 -11.90
N SER A 293 1.50 -5.86 -12.20
CA SER A 293 2.40 -6.95 -12.63
C SER A 293 2.14 -7.49 -14.03
N SER A 294 1.05 -7.10 -14.68
CA SER A 294 0.69 -7.60 -16.03
C SER A 294 1.32 -6.83 -17.18
N GLY A 295 1.93 -5.68 -16.91
CA GLY A 295 2.55 -4.82 -17.92
C GLY A 295 3.94 -5.32 -18.39
N THR A 296 4.65 -4.44 -19.09
CA THR A 296 6.06 -4.64 -19.44
C THR A 296 6.94 -3.79 -18.53
N PRO A 297 7.95 -4.38 -17.86
CA PRO A 297 8.95 -3.61 -17.12
C PRO A 297 9.61 -2.53 -18.00
N PRO A 298 9.94 -1.35 -17.45
CA PRO A 298 9.89 -0.98 -16.04
C PRO A 298 8.54 -0.39 -15.59
N ARG A 299 7.49 -0.47 -16.41
CA ARG A 299 6.15 0.06 -16.07
C ARG A 299 5.27 -0.92 -15.29
N SER A 300 5.84 -2.05 -14.92
CA SER A 300 5.22 -3.08 -14.11
C SER A 300 6.29 -3.81 -13.33
N MET A 301 5.87 -4.43 -12.23
CA MET A 301 6.67 -5.43 -11.53
C MET A 301 6.99 -6.59 -12.48
N ALA A 302 8.18 -7.16 -12.35
CA ALA A 302 8.58 -8.33 -13.11
C ALA A 302 8.45 -9.59 -12.24
N HIS A 303 7.94 -10.66 -12.84
CA HIS A 303 8.02 -11.98 -12.23
C HIS A 303 9.48 -12.45 -12.16
N ASN A 304 9.84 -13.06 -11.03
CA ASN A 304 11.13 -13.70 -10.80
C ASN A 304 10.93 -14.85 -9.81
N GLY A 305 11.30 -16.08 -10.17
CA GLY A 305 11.04 -17.26 -9.34
C GLY A 305 11.71 -17.24 -7.97
N GLN A 306 12.82 -16.49 -7.85
CA GLN A 306 13.55 -16.26 -6.59
C GLN A 306 12.93 -15.14 -5.73
N SER A 307 11.93 -14.42 -6.22
CA SER A 307 11.35 -13.28 -5.50
C SER A 307 10.15 -13.71 -4.65
N ARG A 308 10.11 -13.14 -3.45
CA ARG A 308 9.00 -13.13 -2.49
C ARG A 308 8.93 -11.72 -1.93
N ALA A 309 7.77 -11.23 -1.54
CA ALA A 309 7.72 -9.90 -0.93
C ALA A 309 6.60 -9.75 0.07
N MET A 310 6.82 -8.83 1.01
CA MET A 310 5.82 -8.38 1.96
C MET A 310 5.58 -6.89 1.76
N TYR A 311 4.34 -6.54 1.46
CA TYR A 311 3.92 -5.16 1.25
C TYR A 311 2.90 -4.75 2.30
N GLY A 312 3.05 -3.51 2.80
CA GLY A 312 1.97 -2.83 3.51
C GLY A 312 1.07 -2.15 2.48
N ILE A 313 -0.20 -2.51 2.45
CA ILE A 313 -1.18 -1.93 1.54
C ILE A 313 -2.12 -1.03 2.33
N ASP A 314 -2.09 0.27 2.02
CA ASP A 314 -2.92 1.28 2.65
C ASP A 314 -4.19 1.49 1.86
N MET A 315 -5.32 1.41 2.57
CA MET A 315 -6.64 1.51 1.98
C MET A 315 -7.53 2.42 2.81
N MET A 316 -8.48 3.05 2.14
CA MET A 316 -9.56 3.79 2.81
C MET A 316 -10.92 3.33 2.32
N LEU A 317 -11.90 3.44 3.21
CA LEU A 317 -13.31 3.25 2.88
C LEU A 317 -13.95 4.62 2.65
N LYS A 318 -14.81 4.71 1.63
CA LYS A 318 -15.56 5.93 1.31
C LYS A 318 -17.00 5.63 0.93
N TRP A 319 -17.86 6.63 1.04
CA TRP A 319 -19.23 6.58 0.55
C TRP A 319 -19.29 7.07 -0.90
N ASP A 320 -19.98 6.32 -1.76
CA ASP A 320 -20.26 6.74 -3.14
C ASP A 320 -21.11 8.02 -3.21
N SER A 321 -22.00 8.22 -2.23
CA SER A 321 -22.99 9.29 -2.16
C SER A 321 -23.37 9.66 -0.73
N ASP A 322 -23.98 10.85 -0.56
CA ASP A 322 -24.49 11.33 0.73
C ASP A 322 -25.88 10.77 1.09
N ASP A 323 -26.57 10.11 0.15
CA ASP A 323 -27.89 9.52 0.41
C ASP A 323 -27.76 8.26 1.26
N GLU A 324 -28.00 8.38 2.57
CA GLU A 324 -27.90 7.27 3.53
C GLU A 324 -28.81 6.07 3.21
N LYS A 325 -29.83 6.26 2.37
CA LYS A 325 -30.73 5.17 1.96
C LYS A 325 -30.07 4.29 0.91
N THR A 326 -29.34 4.89 -0.03
CA THR A 326 -28.79 4.22 -1.22
C THR A 326 -27.27 4.13 -1.24
N ARG A 327 -26.56 4.84 -0.36
CA ARG A 327 -25.09 4.90 -0.37
C ARG A 327 -24.47 3.54 -0.16
N ASN A 328 -23.38 3.30 -0.87
CA ASN A 328 -22.57 2.09 -0.77
C ASN A 328 -21.15 2.44 -0.34
N VAL A 329 -20.51 1.49 0.35
CA VAL A 329 -19.07 1.57 0.63
C VAL A 329 -18.28 1.22 -0.63
N GLU A 330 -17.39 2.11 -1.01
CA GLU A 330 -16.30 1.89 -1.95
C GLU A 330 -14.97 1.74 -1.19
N VAL A 331 -14.02 1.05 -1.82
CA VAL A 331 -12.67 0.82 -1.29
C VAL A 331 -11.69 1.54 -2.21
N SER A 332 -10.82 2.37 -1.62
CA SER A 332 -9.80 3.11 -2.35
C SER A 332 -8.41 2.68 -1.90
N LEU A 333 -7.56 2.26 -2.85
CA LEU A 333 -6.13 2.05 -2.64
C LEU A 333 -5.44 3.40 -2.49
N ILE A 334 -4.63 3.55 -1.44
CA ILE A 334 -3.94 4.82 -1.12
C ILE A 334 -2.46 4.75 -1.46
N GLU A 335 -1.78 3.69 -1.02
CA GLU A 335 -0.36 3.46 -1.30
C GLU A 335 0.05 2.02 -1.00
N GLY A 336 1.13 1.57 -1.64
CA GLY A 336 1.88 0.38 -1.25
C GLY A 336 3.18 0.81 -0.55
N ASN A 337 3.62 0.04 0.44
CA ASN A 337 4.87 0.26 1.14
C ASN A 337 5.71 -1.01 1.11
N PHE A 338 6.96 -0.86 0.69
CA PHE A 338 7.99 -1.88 0.92
C PHE A 338 8.29 -1.96 2.42
N MET A 339 8.28 -3.17 2.98
CA MET A 339 8.60 -3.43 4.38
C MET A 339 7.86 -2.51 5.37
N PRO A 340 6.55 -2.75 5.58
CA PRO A 340 5.79 -2.02 6.60
C PRO A 340 6.41 -2.21 7.99
N ASP A 341 6.03 -1.36 8.96
CA ASP A 341 6.53 -1.42 10.33
C ASP A 341 6.29 -2.78 11.00
N CYS A 342 7.31 -3.64 10.93
CA CYS A 342 7.29 -4.98 11.51
C CYS A 342 7.42 -4.96 13.04
N GLU A 343 7.97 -3.90 13.64
CA GLU A 343 8.19 -3.85 15.09
C GLU A 343 6.84 -3.80 15.82
N ARG A 344 5.96 -2.92 15.36
CA ARG A 344 4.59 -2.89 15.86
C ARG A 344 3.87 -4.20 15.57
N ALA A 345 4.04 -4.77 14.38
CA ALA A 345 3.38 -6.01 14.02
C ALA A 345 3.77 -7.18 14.95
N CYS A 346 5.06 -7.39 15.18
CA CYS A 346 5.57 -8.41 16.12
C CYS A 346 5.12 -8.15 17.56
N LYS A 347 5.01 -6.89 17.99
CA LYS A 347 4.55 -6.55 19.35
C LYS A 347 3.08 -6.89 19.56
N PHE A 348 2.22 -6.62 18.57
CA PHE A 348 0.79 -6.92 18.68
C PHE A 348 0.48 -8.39 18.43
N ASN A 349 1.22 -9.03 17.52
CA ASN A 349 1.07 -10.42 17.12
C ASN A 349 2.43 -11.11 17.20
N PRO A 350 2.75 -11.78 18.33
CA PRO A 350 4.06 -12.40 18.57
C PRO A 350 4.47 -13.47 17.55
N ASP A 351 3.50 -14.06 16.85
CA ASP A 351 3.68 -15.05 15.80
C ASP A 351 3.84 -14.45 14.39
N PHE A 352 3.69 -13.13 14.24
CA PHE A 352 3.73 -12.45 12.94
C PHE A 352 4.98 -12.79 12.13
N ALA A 353 6.16 -12.68 12.74
CA ALA A 353 7.43 -12.98 12.07
C ALA A 353 7.47 -14.44 11.56
N ASP A 354 7.08 -15.38 12.40
CA ASP A 354 7.03 -16.81 12.04
C ASP A 354 6.02 -17.06 10.92
N THR A 355 4.84 -16.45 10.96
CA THR A 355 3.83 -16.56 9.89
C THR A 355 4.38 -16.05 8.56
N VAL A 356 5.00 -14.87 8.55
CA VAL A 356 5.60 -14.27 7.34
C VAL A 356 6.64 -15.22 6.75
N PHE A 357 7.55 -15.75 7.58
CA PHE A 357 8.62 -16.63 7.12
C PHE A 357 8.11 -17.96 6.60
N LYS A 358 7.19 -18.60 7.32
CA LYS A 358 6.56 -19.85 6.90
C LYS A 358 5.84 -19.70 5.57
N THR A 359 5.02 -18.65 5.44
CA THR A 359 4.21 -18.41 4.23
C THR A 359 5.08 -18.05 3.02
N LEU A 360 6.07 -17.16 3.17
CA LEU A 360 6.85 -16.68 2.03
C LEU A 360 8.01 -17.61 1.63
N PHE A 361 8.71 -18.17 2.60
CA PHE A 361 10.01 -18.82 2.35
C PHE A 361 10.01 -20.31 2.66
N MET A 362 9.00 -20.85 3.33
CA MET A 362 8.89 -22.29 3.61
C MET A 362 7.73 -22.97 2.87
N ASP A 363 6.91 -22.21 2.15
CA ASP A 363 5.66 -22.67 1.53
C ASP A 363 4.71 -23.35 2.53
N GLU A 364 4.74 -22.91 3.78
CA GLU A 364 3.90 -23.38 4.87
C GLU A 364 2.80 -22.35 5.17
N GLU A 365 1.56 -22.73 4.88
CA GLU A 365 0.39 -21.86 4.94
C GLU A 365 -0.45 -22.22 6.17
N ASP A 366 -0.78 -21.22 7.00
CA ASP A 366 -1.76 -21.36 8.08
C ASP A 366 -2.99 -20.52 7.76
N THR A 367 -4.06 -21.17 7.32
CA THR A 367 -5.30 -20.50 6.89
C THR A 367 -6.04 -19.79 8.02
N SER A 368 -5.69 -20.07 9.29
CA SER A 368 -6.19 -19.29 10.43
C SER A 368 -5.51 -17.92 10.55
N LYS A 369 -4.33 -17.76 9.95
CA LYS A 369 -3.49 -16.55 10.03
C LYS A 369 -3.45 -15.77 8.73
N VAL A 370 -3.58 -16.45 7.60
CA VAL A 370 -3.54 -15.82 6.28
C VAL A 370 -4.67 -16.30 5.38
N THR A 371 -5.12 -15.42 4.48
CA THR A 371 -6.13 -15.71 3.46
C THR A 371 -5.49 -15.60 2.08
N LEU A 372 -5.55 -16.68 1.30
CA LEU A 372 -5.15 -16.68 -0.12
C LEU A 372 -6.17 -15.87 -0.96
N LEU A 373 -5.70 -14.98 -1.84
CA LEU A 373 -6.57 -14.17 -2.73
C LEU A 373 -6.76 -14.75 -4.13
#